data_AF-A0A375FZG3-F1
#
_entry.id   AF-A0A375FZG3-F1
#
_cell.length_a   1.000
_cell.length_b   1.000
_cell.length_c   1.000
_cell.angle_alpha   90.00
_cell.angle_beta   90.00
_cell.angle_gamma   90.00
#
_symmetry.space_group_name_H-M   'P 1'
#
loop_
_entity.id
_entity.type
_entity.pdbx_description
1 polymer ?
#
loop_
_entity_poly.entity_id
_entity_poly.type
_entity_poly.pdbx_seq_one_letter_code
_entity_poly.pdbx_strand_id
1 'polypeptide(L)'
;MDRLEAVYRVEGKDIAKVENWLIHFAHVTPLKFACCGWESSEGDFKGRDGVMYTIGMGGEASVSTRKAFAKIPFLKLRIKRYFERP
;
A
#
# COMPACT_ATOMS: atom_id res chain seq x y z
N MET A 1 -9.44 -11.39 -14.19
CA MET A 1 -7.99 -11.66 -14.18
C MET A 1 -7.65 -12.29 -12.86
N ASP A 2 -7.24 -13.55 -12.91
CA ASP A 2 -6.85 -14.28 -11.72
C ASP A 2 -5.54 -13.72 -11.15
N ARG A 3 -5.48 -13.58 -9.82
CA ARG A 3 -4.32 -13.03 -9.11
C ARG A 3 -4.09 -13.72 -7.78
N LEU A 4 -2.82 -13.75 -7.37
CA LEU A 4 -2.44 -14.00 -5.98
C LEU A 4 -2.30 -12.67 -5.25
N GLU A 5 -2.79 -12.60 -4.02
CA GLU A 5 -2.68 -11.41 -3.18
C GLU A 5 -2.18 -11.78 -1.79
N ALA A 6 -1.14 -11.09 -1.33
CA ALA A 6 -0.71 -11.08 0.06
C ALA A 6 -1.10 -9.75 0.68
N VAL A 7 -1.69 -9.79 1.89
CA VAL A 7 -2.16 -8.60 2.62
C VAL A 7 -1.49 -8.55 3.99
N TYR A 8 -0.82 -7.43 4.25
CA TYR A 8 -0.17 -7.15 5.54
C TYR A 8 -0.85 -5.97 6.23
N ARG A 9 -0.92 -6.01 7.56
CA ARG A 9 -1.39 -4.88 8.36
C ARG A 9 -0.21 -3.99 8.73
N VAL A 10 -0.34 -2.70 8.45
CA VAL A 10 0.61 -1.66 8.84
C VAL A 10 -0.03 -0.85 9.94
N GLU A 11 0.46 -0.98 11.18
CA GLU A 11 -0.08 -0.23 12.32
C GLU A 11 0.05 1.27 12.14
N GLY A 12 -0.86 2.04 12.74
CA GLY A 12 -0.90 3.49 12.63
C GLY A 12 0.43 4.21 12.84
N LYS A 13 1.21 3.76 13.84
CA LYS A 13 2.53 4.30 14.17
C LYS A 13 3.57 4.11 13.07
N ASP A 14 3.39 3.10 12.21
CA ASP A 14 4.34 2.70 11.18
C ASP A 14 3.93 3.17 9.77
N ILE A 15 2.71 3.71 9.59
CA ILE A 15 2.18 4.13 8.28
C ILE A 15 3.14 5.08 7.56
N ALA A 16 3.63 6.14 8.24
CA ALA A 16 4.52 7.12 7.60
C ALA A 16 5.86 6.50 7.16
N LYS A 17 6.39 5.56 7.96
CA LYS A 17 7.63 4.85 7.64
C LYS A 17 7.46 3.94 6.42
N VAL A 18 6.35 3.19 6.38
CA VAL A 18 6.05 2.28 5.27
C VAL A 18 5.69 3.05 4.00
N GLU A 19 4.95 4.16 4.11
CA GLU A 19 4.69 5.06 2.99
C GLU A 19 6.01 5.56 2.36
N ASN A 20 6.93 6.07 3.18
CA ASN A 20 8.22 6.53 2.68
C ASN A 20 9.01 5.40 1.99
N TRP A 21 9.01 4.21 2.60
CA TRP A 21 9.63 3.04 1.97
C TRP A 21 9.00 2.71 0.61
N LEU A 22 7.67 2.73 0.50
CA LEU A 22 6.98 2.45 -0.77
C LEU A 22 7.31 3.46 -1.87
N ILE A 23 7.38 4.74 -1.53
CA ILE A 23 7.73 5.81 -2.47
C ILE A 23 9.13 5.56 -3.06
N HIS A 24 10.09 5.17 -2.22
CA HIS A 24 11.45 4.88 -2.68
C HIS A 24 11.60 3.52 -3.37
N PHE A 25 10.87 2.51 -2.90
CA PHE A 25 11.01 1.13 -3.36
C PHE A 25 10.28 0.86 -4.69
N ALA A 26 9.06 1.37 -4.82
CA ALA A 26 8.17 1.05 -5.93
C ALA A 26 7.58 2.31 -6.61
N HIS A 27 8.12 3.50 -6.30
CA HIS A 27 7.70 4.77 -6.91
C HIS A 27 6.19 5.06 -6.79
N VAL A 28 5.55 4.56 -5.73
CA VAL A 28 4.14 4.87 -5.48
C VAL A 28 3.98 6.34 -5.12
N THR A 29 2.80 6.89 -5.41
CA THR A 29 2.42 8.21 -4.93
C THR A 29 2.13 8.18 -3.43
N PRO A 30 2.37 9.30 -2.71
CA PRO A 30 2.02 9.39 -1.30
C PRO A 30 0.53 9.14 -1.06
N LEU A 31 0.20 8.59 0.11
CA LEU A 31 -1.16 8.34 0.56
C LEU A 31 -2.02 9.61 0.43
N LYS A 32 -3.16 9.49 -0.24
CA LYS A 32 -4.17 10.55 -0.32
C LYS A 32 -5.38 10.10 0.46
N PHE A 33 -5.95 11.04 1.22
CA PHE A 33 -7.22 10.83 1.85
C PHE A 33 -8.33 11.07 0.83
N ALA A 34 -9.15 10.05 0.57
CA ALA A 34 -10.27 10.13 -0.35
C ALA A 34 -11.52 9.50 0.30
N CYS A 35 -12.60 10.26 0.35
CA CYS A 35 -13.89 9.90 0.95
C CYS A 35 -13.77 9.55 2.46
N CYS A 36 -13.37 8.31 2.76
CA CYS A 36 -13.36 7.72 4.11
C CYS A 36 -12.11 6.87 4.37
N GLY A 37 -11.03 7.09 3.62
CA GLY A 37 -9.84 6.25 3.72
C GLY A 37 -8.62 6.86 3.10
N TRP A 38 -7.50 6.16 3.28
CA TRP A 38 -6.22 6.49 2.69
C TRP A 38 -5.89 5.49 1.59
N GLU A 39 -5.33 5.98 0.49
CA GLU A 39 -4.90 5.15 -0.63
C GLU A 39 -3.66 5.74 -1.29
N SER A 40 -2.71 4.87 -1.66
CA SER A 40 -1.60 5.18 -2.56
C SER A 40 -1.93 4.71 -3.96
N SER A 41 -1.20 5.19 -4.97
CA SER A 41 -1.15 4.45 -6.24
C SER A 41 -0.51 3.07 -6.03
N GLU A 42 -0.65 2.20 -7.03
CA GLU A 42 0.15 0.98 -7.11
C GLU A 42 1.50 1.28 -7.78
N GLY A 43 2.51 0.49 -7.40
CA GLY A 43 3.84 0.49 -8.01
C GLY A 43 4.26 -0.93 -8.35
N ASP A 44 5.13 -1.08 -9.34
CA ASP A 44 5.65 -2.38 -9.76
C ASP A 44 7.01 -2.66 -9.13
N PHE A 45 7.28 -3.92 -8.80
CA PHE A 45 8.62 -4.38 -8.45
C PHE A 45 8.85 -5.82 -8.90
N LYS A 46 10.13 -6.15 -9.14
CA LYS A 46 10.54 -7.52 -9.48
C LYS A 46 10.92 -8.27 -8.20
N GLY A 47 10.26 -9.39 -7.94
CA GLY A 47 10.57 -10.28 -6.83
C GLY A 47 11.88 -11.05 -7.04
N ARG A 48 12.36 -11.70 -5.97
CA ARG A 48 13.59 -12.52 -6.01
C ARG A 48 13.45 -13.76 -6.91
N ASP A 49 12.22 -14.22 -7.08
CA ASP A 49 11.81 -15.27 -8.02
C ASP A 49 11.79 -14.79 -9.48
N GLY A 50 12.12 -13.52 -9.73
CA GLY A 50 12.12 -12.91 -11.05
C GLY A 50 10.74 -12.53 -11.58
N VAL A 51 9.68 -12.70 -10.77
CA VAL A 51 8.30 -12.40 -11.16
C VAL A 51 7.99 -10.92 -10.87
N MET A 52 7.11 -10.34 -11.69
CA MET A 52 6.64 -8.96 -11.49
C MET A 52 5.41 -8.91 -10.57
N TYR A 53 5.49 -8.05 -9.55
CA TYR A 53 4.44 -7.83 -8.56
C TYR A 53 3.99 -6.37 -8.57
N THR A 54 2.73 -6.12 -8.23
CA THR A 54 2.27 -4.78 -7.86
C THR A 54 2.17 -4.66 -6.35
N ILE A 55 2.46 -3.47 -5.81
CA ILE A 55 2.38 -3.16 -4.39
C ILE A 55 1.69 -1.82 -4.19
N GLY A 56 0.85 -1.74 -3.15
CA GLY A 56 0.19 -0.50 -2.75
C GLY A 56 -0.32 -0.59 -1.33
N MET A 57 -0.64 0.55 -0.72
CA MET A 57 -1.14 0.63 0.65
C MET A 57 -2.41 1.47 0.71
N GLY A 58 -3.39 0.99 1.49
CA GLY A 58 -4.58 1.77 1.75
C GLY A 58 -5.61 1.05 2.62
N GLY A 59 -6.63 1.77 3.04
CA GLY A 59 -7.68 1.26 3.91
C GLY A 59 -8.58 2.37 4.42
N GLU A 60 -9.71 1.96 4.98
CA GLU A 60 -10.67 2.87 5.60
C GLU A 60 -10.10 3.48 6.88
N ALA A 61 -10.34 4.77 7.07
CA ALA A 61 -9.93 5.52 8.25
C ALA A 61 -10.80 6.75 8.41
N SER A 62 -11.22 7.04 9.64
CA SER A 62 -12.03 8.24 9.94
C SER A 62 -11.20 9.51 10.10
N VAL A 63 -9.86 9.43 10.06
CA VAL A 63 -8.97 10.59 10.23
C VAL A 63 -8.32 10.96 8.90
N SER A 64 -8.47 12.23 8.51
CA SER A 64 -7.98 12.77 7.22
C SER A 64 -6.63 13.47 7.30
N THR A 65 -6.05 13.60 8.49
CA THR A 65 -4.77 14.28 8.73
C THR A 65 -3.64 13.27 8.96
N ARG A 66 -2.51 13.46 8.26
CA ARG A 66 -1.29 12.63 8.37
C ARG A 66 -0.72 12.58 9.80
N LYS A 67 -0.82 13.69 10.55
CA LYS A 67 -0.41 13.75 11.98
C LYS A 67 -1.22 12.79 12.87
N ALA A 68 -2.37 12.31 12.40
CA ALA A 68 -3.23 11.39 13.12
C ALA A 68 -3.06 9.92 12.70
N PHE A 69 -2.05 9.58 11.90
CA PHE A 69 -1.79 8.18 11.49
C PHE A 69 -1.71 7.22 12.67
N ALA A 70 -1.09 7.62 13.79
CA ALA A 70 -1.02 6.81 15.01
C ALA A 70 -2.40 6.42 15.60
N LYS A 71 -3.48 7.11 15.22
CA LYS A 71 -4.86 6.81 15.64
C LYS A 71 -5.57 5.81 14.71
N ILE A 72 -4.99 5.53 13.54
CA ILE A 72 -5.52 4.54 12.60
C ILE A 72 -5.09 3.16 13.12
N PRO A 73 -6.01 2.19 13.33
CA PRO A 73 -5.64 0.86 13.81
C PRO A 73 -4.60 0.20 12.90
N PHE A 74 -4.88 0.19 11.60
CA PHE A 74 -3.94 -0.22 10.57
C PHE A 74 -4.41 0.21 9.17
N LEU A 75 -3.47 0.29 8.23
CA LEU A 75 -3.76 0.23 6.79
C LEU A 75 -3.34 -1.13 6.23
N LYS A 76 -3.86 -1.48 5.05
CA LYS A 76 -3.51 -2.74 4.38
C LYS A 76 -2.46 -2.46 3.31
N LEU A 77 -1.29 -3.07 3.45
CA LEU A 77 -0.29 -3.19 2.41
C LEU A 77 -0.63 -4.44 1.57
N ARG A 78 -0.87 -4.26 0.28
CA ARG A 78 -1.27 -5.32 -0.63
C ARG A 78 -0.16 -5.56 -1.64
N ILE A 79 0.25 -6.81 -1.80
CA ILE A 79 1.17 -7.26 -2.84
C ILE A 79 0.39 -8.21 -3.72
N LYS A 80 0.33 -7.92 -5.02
CA LYS A 80 -0.43 -8.70 -5.99
C LYS A 80 0.49 -9.24 -7.08
N ARG A 81 0.22 -10.46 -7.50
CA ARG A 81 0.79 -11.08 -8.70
C ARG A 81 -0.36 -11.47 -9.60
N TYR A 82 -0.40 -10.91 -10.80
CA TYR A 82 -1.35 -11.29 -11.84
C TYR A 82 -0.79 -12.50 -12.60
N PHE A 83 -1.63 -13.50 -12.90
CA PHE A 83 -1.19 -14.66 -13.68
C PHE A 83 -1.04 -14.35 -15.17
N GLU A 84 -1.85 -13.41 -15.66
CA GLU A 84 -1.81 -12.91 -17.03
C GLU A 84 -1.72 -11.39 -16.96
N ARG A 85 -0.62 -10.83 -17.48
CA ARG A 85 -0.50 -9.39 -17.75
C ARG A 85 -0.85 -9.18 -19.23
N PRO A 86 -1.79 -8.30 -19.59
CA PRO A 86 -2.04 -7.97 -20.99
C PRO A 86 -0.82 -7.31 -21.64
#